data_AF-A0A7Y3EN92-F1
#
_entry.id   AF-A0A7Y3EN92-F1
#
_cell.length_a   1.000
_cell.length_b   1.000
_cell.length_c   1.000
_cell.angle_alpha   90.00
_cell.angle_beta   90.00
_cell.angle_gamma   90.00
#
_symmetry.space_group_name_H-M   'P 1'
#
loop_
_entity.id
_entity.type
_entity.pdbx_description
1 polymer ?
#
loop_
_entity_poly.entity_id
_entity_poly.type
_entity_poly.pdbx_seq_one_letter_code
_entity_poly.pdbx_strand_id
1 'polypeptide(L)' 'DFTRLVISHENVVVSGITDTFNSADEIKRRIEESELFQKAMITSTTKEKSGNRIRFKLKVVL' A
#
# COMPACT_ATOMS: atom_id res chain seq x y z
N ASP A 1 -9.66 1.44 -4.92
CA ASP A 1 -10.04 2.50 -3.96
C ASP A 1 -9.00 2.70 -2.88
N PHE A 2 -8.66 3.97 -2.62
CA PHE A 2 -7.86 4.38 -1.47
C PHE A 2 -8.76 4.45 -0.23
N THR A 3 -8.41 3.76 0.85
CA THR A 3 -9.27 3.72 2.05
C THR A 3 -8.71 4.51 3.22
N ARG A 4 -7.39 4.55 3.45
CA ARG A 4 -6.85 5.24 4.63
C ARG A 4 -5.36 5.60 4.52
N LEU A 5 -5.04 6.83 4.93
CA LEU A 5 -3.70 7.35 5.18
C LEU A 5 -3.48 7.56 6.68
N VAL A 6 -2.32 7.16 7.22
CA VAL A 6 -1.85 7.58 8.55
C VAL A 6 -0.42 8.07 8.43
N ILE A 7 -0.16 9.26 8.94
CA ILE A 7 1.17 9.87 8.97
C ILE A 7 1.65 9.86 10.42
N SER A 8 2.85 9.35 10.66
CA SER A 8 3.56 9.43 11.93
C SER A 8 4.97 9.99 11.72
N HIS A 9 5.64 10.40 12.79
CA HIS A 9 6.98 11.02 12.71
C HIS A 9 8.04 10.12 12.03
N GLU A 10 7.86 8.79 12.04
CA GLU A 10 8.85 7.85 11.49
C GLU A 10 8.39 7.14 10.22
N ASN A 11 7.08 7.09 9.96
CA ASN A 11 6.54 6.34 8.84
C ASN A 11 5.11 6.76 8.48
N VAL A 12 4.76 6.51 7.22
CA VAL A 12 3.42 6.65 6.68
C VAL A 12 2.84 5.26 6.44
N VAL A 13 1.63 5.01 6.91
CA VAL A 13 0.89 3.78 6.63
C VAL A 13 -0.20 4.08 5.62
N VAL A 14 -0.13 3.39 4.48
CA VAL A 14 -1.11 3.47 3.40
C VAL A 14 -1.91 2.18 3.36
N SER A 15 -3.24 2.28 3.24
CA SER A 15 -4.08 1.08 3.07
C SER A 15 -5.18 1.34 2.06
N GLY A 16 -5.55 0.29 1.35
CA GLY A 16 -6.42 0.37 0.19
C GLY A 16 -7.03 -0.97 -0.20
N ILE A 17 -7.89 -0.91 -1.21
CA ILE A 17 -8.47 -2.08 -1.87
C ILE A 17 -8.14 -1.98 -3.36
N THR A 18 -7.68 -3.08 -3.92
CA THR A 18 -7.39 -3.25 -5.34
C THR A 18 -7.95 -4.58 -5.85
N ASP A 19 -7.84 -4.83 -7.14
CA ASP A 19 -8.45 -6.01 -7.79
C ASP A 19 -7.46 -7.16 -7.94
N THR A 20 -6.14 -6.88 -7.89
CA THR A 20 -5.09 -7.89 -8.00
C THR A 20 -3.90 -7.61 -7.07
N PHE A 21 -3.14 -8.65 -6.72
CA PHE A 21 -1.89 -8.47 -5.96
C PHE A 21 -0.87 -7.64 -6.75
N ASN A 22 -0.82 -7.79 -8.08
CA ASN A 22 0.08 -7.00 -8.94
C ASN A 22 -0.22 -5.50 -8.86
N SER A 23 -1.50 -5.13 -8.79
CA SER A 23 -1.88 -3.72 -8.64
C SER A 23 -1.47 -3.15 -7.27
N ALA A 24 -1.43 -3.96 -6.20
CA ALA A 24 -0.88 -3.52 -4.92
C ALA A 24 0.65 -3.33 -4.98
N ASP A 25 1.35 -4.19 -5.72
CA ASP A 25 2.79 -4.08 -5.93
C ASP A 25 3.16 -2.90 -6.84
N GLU A 26 2.35 -2.60 -7.86
CA GLU A 26 2.54 -1.41 -8.69
C GLU A 26 2.40 -0.12 -7.87
N ILE A 27 1.43 -0.06 -6.94
CA ILE A 27 1.29 1.07 -6.01
C ILE A 27 2.55 1.23 -5.15
N LYS A 28 3.08 0.12 -4.61
CA LYS A 28 4.36 0.15 -3.87
C LYS A 28 5.48 0.72 -4.74
N ARG A 29 5.66 0.19 -5.96
CA ARG A 29 6.73 0.62 -6.88
C ARG A 29 6.65 2.11 -7.21
N ARG A 30 5.46 2.63 -7.49
CA ARG A 30 5.25 4.06 -7.77
C ARG A 30 5.58 4.96 -6.59
N ILE A 31 5.37 4.49 -5.35
CA ILE A 31 5.78 5.22 -4.15
C ILE A 31 7.31 5.23 -4.04
N GLU A 32 7.97 4.11 -4.31
CA GLU A 32 9.45 4.01 -4.30
C GLU A 32 10.13 4.82 -5.42
N GLU A 33 9.44 5.07 -6.53
CA GLU A 33 9.94 5.92 -7.62
C GLU A 33 9.87 7.42 -7.30
N SER A 34 9.18 7.81 -6.23
CA SER A 34 9.09 9.20 -5.82
C SER A 34 10.31 9.59 -4.97
N GLU A 35 10.91 10.74 -5.29
CA GLU A 35 12.03 11.31 -4.53
C GLU A 35 11.69 11.66 -3.07
N LEU A 36 10.40 11.65 -2.71
CA LEU A 36 9.90 12.01 -1.39
C LEU A 36 9.94 10.85 -0.38
N PHE A 37 10.14 9.61 -0.83
CA PHE A 37 10.05 8.43 0.03
C PHE A 37 11.27 7.53 -0.14
N GLN A 38 12.03 7.30 0.94
CA GLN A 38 13.16 6.38 0.90
C GLN A 38 12.78 4.95 0.56
N LYS A 39 11.66 4.44 1.10
CA LYS A 39 11.29 3.02 0.94
C LYS A 39 9.81 2.76 1.21
N ALA A 40 9.21 1.89 0.40
CA ALA A 40 7.88 1.34 0.67
C ALA A 40 7.95 -0.18 0.90
N MET A 41 7.12 -0.70 1.81
CA MET A 41 7.04 -2.13 2.09
C MET A 41 5.58 -2.55 2.20
N ILE A 42 5.22 -3.63 1.49
CA ILE A 42 3.93 -4.30 1.71
C ILE A 42 4.01 -5.03 3.05
N THR A 43 3.18 -4.59 4.00
CA THR A 43 3.04 -5.22 5.32
C THR A 43 1.93 -6.25 5.35
N SER A 44 0.96 -6.14 4.44
CA SER A 44 -0.14 -7.08 4.32
C SER A 44 -0.80 -6.97 2.95
N THR A 45 -1.18 -8.12 2.40
CA THR A 45 -2.04 -8.25 1.22
C THR A 45 -2.95 -9.44 1.44
N THR A 46 -4.26 -9.26 1.33
CA THR A 46 -5.23 -10.31 1.63
C THR A 46 -6.40 -10.24 0.68
N LYS A 47 -6.73 -11.38 0.05
CA LYS A 47 -7.94 -11.52 -0.76
C LYS A 47 -9.15 -11.65 0.15
N GLU A 48 -10.20 -10.87 -0.14
CA GLU A 48 -11.48 -11.00 0.54
C GLU A 48 -12.16 -12.33 0.18
N LYS A 49 -12.77 -13.00 1.17
CA LYS A 49 -13.45 -14.29 0.94
C LYS A 49 -14.66 -14.16 0.02
N SER A 50 -15.35 -13.01 0.06
CA SER A 50 -16.48 -12.69 -0.81
C SER A 50 -16.06 -11.63 -1.83
N GLY A 51 -15.64 -12.09 -3.02
CA GLY A 51 -15.33 -11.23 -4.17
C GLY A 51 -13.88 -11.32 -4.66
N ASN A 52 -13.52 -10.42 -5.58
CA ASN A 52 -12.18 -10.29 -6.17
C ASN A 52 -11.44 -9.05 -5.65
N ARG A 53 -11.70 -8.68 -4.40
CA ARG A 53 -11.02 -7.55 -3.75
C ARG A 53 -9.79 -8.03 -2.99
N ILE A 54 -8.69 -7.34 -3.19
CA ILE A 54 -7.44 -7.47 -2.47
C ILE A 54 -7.29 -6.25 -1.57
N ARG A 55 -7.38 -6.46 -0.26
CA ARG A 55 -6.98 -5.45 0.73
C ARG A 55 -5.46 -5.43 0.84
N PHE A 56 -4.88 -4.24 0.87
CA PHE A 56 -3.44 -4.07 1.05
C PHE A 56 -3.12 -3.05 2.14
N LYS A 57 -1.93 -3.19 2.72
CA LYS A 57 -1.35 -2.24 3.66
C LYS A 57 0.14 -2.07 3.38
N LEU A 58 0.56 -0.84 3.12
CA LEU A 58 1.93 -0.44 2.93
C LEU A 58 2.41 0.36 4.14
N LYS A 59 3.68 0.18 4.48
CA LYS A 59 4.44 1.09 5.34
C LYS A 59 5.47 1.79 4.46
N VAL A 60 5.51 3.10 4.54
CA VAL A 60 6.43 3.97 3.78
C VAL A 60 7.30 4.70 4.79
N VAL A 61 8.59 4.70 4.54
CA VAL A 61 9.58 5.46 5.31
C VAL A 61 9.94 6.67 4.46
N LEU A 62 9.92 7.84 5.10
CA LEU A 62 10.33 9.11 4.50
C LEU A 62 11.85 9.14 4.38
#